data_AF-A0A1J5PQU4-F1
#
_entry.id   AF-A0A1J5PQU4-F1
#
_cell.length_a   1.000
_cell.length_b   1.000
_cell.length_c   1.000
_cell.angle_alpha   90.00
_cell.angle_beta   90.00
_cell.angle_gamma   90.00
#
_symmetry.space_group_name_H-M   'P 1'
#
loop_
_entity.id
_entity.type
_entity.pdbx_description
1 polymer ?
#
loop_
_entity_poly.entity_id
_entity_poly.type
_entity_poly.pdbx_seq_one_letter_code
_entity_poly.pdbx_strand_id
1 'polypeptide(L)'
;MFGTGSGASPAIGGHFVYHEQLEKKIAAFYKKTEAILYTTGYTANSATLQCMLHRDDSNQKKNDIAILDMNVHASVYEGVLTTTIKTF
;
A
#
# COMPACT_ATOMS: atom_id res chain seq x y z
N MET A 1 17.48 22.53 6.46
CA MET A 1 18.39 21.51 5.89
C MET A 1 17.91 20.15 6.37
N PHE A 2 17.63 19.18 5.49
CA PHE A 2 16.89 17.95 5.83
C PHE A 2 17.78 16.74 6.22
N GLY A 3 19.03 16.96 6.63
CA GLY A 3 19.95 15.86 6.97
C GLY A 3 20.17 14.87 5.81
N THR A 4 20.64 13.66 6.12
CA THR A 4 20.84 12.57 5.14
C THR A 4 19.64 11.64 5.00
N GLY A 5 18.60 11.82 5.82
CA GLY A 5 17.41 10.99 5.82
C GLY A 5 16.40 11.45 6.85
N SER A 6 15.25 10.78 6.87
CA SER A 6 14.11 11.15 7.71
C SER A 6 14.37 10.95 9.22
N GLY A 7 15.20 9.98 9.59
CA GLY A 7 15.50 9.65 11.00
C GLY A 7 14.38 8.97 11.77
N ALA A 8 13.13 8.98 11.26
CA ALA A 8 11.98 8.35 11.87
C ALA A 8 10.97 7.88 10.80
N SER A 9 9.98 7.07 11.22
CA SER A 9 8.85 6.73 10.34
C SER A 9 7.87 7.92 10.23
N PRO A 10 7.02 7.98 9.18
CA PRO A 10 6.04 9.06 9.03
C PRO A 10 5.20 9.30 10.28
N ALA A 11 4.82 8.24 11.01
CA ALA A 11 3.96 8.30 12.18
C ALA A 11 4.59 8.99 13.41
N ILE A 12 5.92 8.98 13.54
CA ILE A 12 6.64 9.54 14.71
C ILE A 12 7.50 10.75 14.34
N GLY A 13 7.18 11.44 13.24
CA GLY A 13 7.83 12.69 12.83
C GLY A 13 8.76 12.59 11.62
N GLY A 14 8.70 11.49 10.86
CA GLY A 14 9.48 11.30 9.64
C GLY A 14 8.86 11.84 8.35
N HIS A 15 7.63 12.37 8.41
CA HIS A 15 6.96 12.93 7.24
C HIS A 15 7.28 14.42 7.11
N PHE A 16 8.33 14.72 6.35
CA PHE A 16 8.73 16.08 6.03
C PHE A 16 7.98 16.67 4.83
N VAL A 17 8.01 18.01 4.74
CA VAL A 17 7.40 18.82 3.67
C VAL A 17 7.75 18.34 2.26
N TYR A 18 8.96 17.83 2.02
CA TYR A 18 9.34 17.33 0.69
C TYR A 18 8.62 16.02 0.31
N HIS A 19 8.24 15.18 1.28
CA HIS A 19 7.39 14.01 1.02
C HIS A 19 5.99 14.45 0.62
N GLU A 20 5.40 15.37 1.37
CA GLU A 20 4.07 15.93 1.08
C GLU A 20 4.02 16.59 -0.31
N GLN A 21 5.05 17.37 -0.67
CA GLN A 21 5.15 17.97 -2.01
C GLN A 21 5.26 16.92 -3.11
N LEU A 22 6.00 15.83 -2.88
CA LEU A 22 6.12 14.73 -3.83
C LEU A 22 4.78 14.00 -3.98
N GLU A 23 4.10 13.68 -2.88
CA GLU A 23 2.78 13.06 -2.86
C GLU A 23 1.77 13.90 -3.65
N LYS A 24 1.71 15.22 -3.42
CA LYS A 24 0.84 16.14 -4.17
C LYS A 24 1.16 16.16 -5.67
N LYS A 25 2.44 16.14 -6.05
CA LYS A 25 2.85 16.08 -7.47
C LYS A 25 2.44 14.75 -8.12
N ILE A 26 2.59 13.64 -7.42
CA ILE A 26 2.18 12.31 -7.89
C ILE A 26 0.65 12.26 -8.03
N ALA A 27 -0.10 12.72 -7.03
CA ALA A 27 -1.56 12.78 -7.07
C ALA A 27 -2.06 13.60 -8.27
N ALA A 28 -1.48 14.78 -8.49
CA ALA A 28 -1.80 15.63 -9.64
C ALA A 28 -1.45 14.95 -10.97
N PHE A 29 -0.29 14.28 -11.07
CA PHE A 29 0.13 13.56 -12.26
C PHE A 29 -0.84 12.44 -12.65
N TYR A 30 -1.31 11.65 -11.68
CA TYR A 30 -2.29 10.57 -11.89
C TYR A 30 -3.75 11.03 -11.86
N LYS A 31 -4.00 12.34 -11.71
CA LYS A 31 -5.36 12.92 -11.56
C LYS A 31 -6.16 12.25 -10.43
N LYS A 32 -5.51 12.04 -9.28
CA LYS A 32 -6.10 11.53 -8.04
C LYS A 32 -6.16 12.64 -6.99
N THR A 33 -7.00 12.44 -5.98
CA THR A 33 -7.16 13.41 -4.87
C THR A 33 -5.94 13.43 -3.97
N GLU A 34 -5.43 12.25 -3.61
CA GLU A 34 -4.33 12.06 -2.67
C GLU A 34 -3.39 10.97 -3.20
N ALA A 35 -2.16 10.95 -2.69
CA ALA A 35 -1.19 9.89 -2.90
C ALA A 35 -0.41 9.66 -1.61
N ILE A 36 0.06 8.43 -1.40
CA ILE A 36 0.88 8.06 -0.25
C ILE A 36 2.20 7.47 -0.75
N LEU A 37 3.31 7.89 -0.14
CA LEU A 37 4.63 7.40 -0.49
C LEU A 37 5.01 6.17 0.35
N TYR A 38 5.54 5.15 -0.33
CA TYR A 38 6.22 4.01 0.29
C TYR A 38 7.69 4.00 -0.12
N THR A 39 8.51 3.28 0.66
CA THR A 39 9.95 3.14 0.38
C THR A 39 10.25 2.43 -0.93
N THR A 40 9.39 1.48 -1.34
CA THR A 40 9.52 0.72 -2.58
C THR A 40 8.14 0.44 -3.20
N GLY A 41 8.10 0.14 -4.50
CA GLY A 41 6.89 -0.33 -5.16
C GLY A 41 6.41 -1.69 -4.64
N TYR A 42 7.31 -2.51 -4.08
CA TYR A 42 6.96 -3.77 -3.45
C TYR A 42 6.07 -3.52 -2.23
N THR A 43 6.55 -2.69 -1.30
CA THR A 43 5.81 -2.34 -0.07
C THR A 43 4.55 -1.55 -0.38
N ALA A 44 4.55 -0.72 -1.43
CA ALA A 44 3.34 -0.03 -1.87
C ALA A 44 2.23 -1.01 -2.23
N ASN A 45 2.54 -2.07 -2.97
CA ASN A 45 1.54 -3.07 -3.33
C ASN A 45 1.15 -3.95 -2.14
N SER A 46 2.14 -4.54 -1.45
CA SER A 46 1.86 -5.52 -0.40
C SER A 46 1.10 -4.90 0.78
N ALA A 47 1.58 -3.75 1.29
CA ALA A 47 0.95 -3.10 2.43
C ALA A 47 -0.44 -2.53 2.10
N THR A 48 -0.62 -1.93 0.91
CA THR A 48 -1.93 -1.38 0.52
C THR A 48 -2.99 -2.47 0.44
N LEU A 49 -2.68 -3.61 -0.19
CA LEU A 49 -3.62 -4.72 -0.33
C LEU A 49 -3.96 -5.34 1.03
N GLN A 50 -2.97 -5.54 1.90
CA GLN A 50 -3.19 -6.06 3.25
C GLN A 50 -4.06 -5.13 4.10
N CYS A 51 -3.89 -3.81 3.98
CA CYS A 51 -4.71 -2.84 4.72
C CYS A 51 -6.14 -2.74 4.19
N MET A 52 -6.37 -3.02 2.91
CA MET A 52 -7.70 -2.92 2.30
C MET A 52 -8.52 -4.19 2.46
N LEU A 53 -7.89 -5.35 2.34
CA LEU A 53 -8.56 -6.65 2.29
C LEU A 53 -8.60 -7.27 3.68
N HIS A 54 -9.81 -7.46 4.20
CA HIS A 54 -10.02 -8.03 5.51
C HIS A 54 -10.56 -9.46 5.45
N ARG A 55 -10.09 -10.26 6.39
CA ARG A 55 -10.58 -11.61 6.65
C ARG A 55 -11.07 -11.70 8.08
N ASP A 56 -12.31 -12.12 8.24
CA ASP A 56 -12.96 -12.37 9.51
C ASP A 56 -13.16 -13.89 9.68
N ASP A 57 -12.30 -14.50 10.51
CA ASP A 57 -12.38 -15.94 10.78
C ASP A 57 -13.66 -16.32 11.56
N SER A 58 -14.36 -15.36 12.17
CA SER A 58 -15.63 -15.60 12.88
C SER A 58 -16.84 -15.63 11.94
N ASN A 59 -16.76 -14.98 10.79
CA ASN A 59 -17.85 -14.91 9.83
C ASN A 59 -17.34 -14.87 8.38
N GLN A 60 -17.21 -16.06 7.78
CA GLN A 60 -16.76 -16.24 6.40
C GLN A 60 -17.56 -15.44 5.36
N LYS A 61 -18.82 -15.06 5.63
CA LYS A 61 -19.62 -14.23 4.70
C LYS A 61 -19.16 -12.76 4.65
N LYS A 62 -18.31 -12.33 5.57
CA LYS A 62 -17.75 -10.97 5.63
C LYS A 62 -16.33 -10.88 5.07
N ASN A 63 -15.78 -11.98 4.56
CA ASN A 63 -14.44 -11.97 4.00
C ASN A 63 -14.43 -11.28 2.64
N ASP A 64 -13.46 -10.38 2.46
CA ASP A 64 -13.14 -9.87 1.13
C ASP A 64 -12.53 -10.99 0.28
N ILE A 65 -12.73 -10.93 -1.03
CA ILE A 65 -12.16 -11.88 -1.99
C ILE A 65 -11.29 -11.12 -2.98
N ALA A 66 -10.02 -11.50 -3.07
CA ALA A 66 -9.10 -10.99 -4.06
C ALA A 66 -9.09 -11.93 -5.27
N ILE A 67 -9.38 -11.39 -6.46
CA ILE A 67 -9.32 -12.13 -7.73
C ILE A 67 -8.04 -11.70 -8.45
N LEU A 68 -7.10 -12.62 -8.64
CA LEU A 68 -5.76 -12.32 -9.17
C LEU A 68 -5.46 -13.09 -10.46
N ASP A 69 -4.78 -12.42 -11.38
CA ASP A 69 -4.16 -13.06 -12.54
C ASP A 69 -2.94 -13.90 -12.09
N MET A 70 -2.74 -15.07 -12.69
CA MET A 70 -1.65 -15.98 -12.30
C MET A 70 -0.24 -15.37 -12.43
N ASN A 71 -0.04 -14.38 -13.30
CA ASN A 71 1.26 -13.77 -13.58
C ASN A 71 1.45 -12.37 -12.96
N VAL A 72 0.68 -12.01 -11.92
CA VAL A 72 0.94 -10.78 -11.17
C VAL A 72 2.31 -10.81 -10.47
N HIS A 73 2.87 -9.63 -10.22
CA HIS A 73 4.13 -9.47 -9.51
C HIS A 73 4.04 -10.04 -8.08
N ALA A 74 5.14 -10.63 -7.59
CA ALA A 74 5.22 -11.26 -6.27
C ALA A 74 4.75 -10.36 -5.11
N SER A 75 4.96 -9.04 -5.21
CA SER A 75 4.48 -8.08 -4.19
C SER A 75 2.96 -8.08 -4.01
N VAL A 76 2.21 -8.38 -5.08
CA VAL A 76 0.75 -8.44 -5.06
C VAL A 76 0.30 -9.71 -4.33
N TYR A 77 0.96 -10.84 -4.62
CA TYR A 77 0.72 -12.10 -3.92
C TYR A 77 0.95 -11.96 -2.41
N GLU A 78 2.05 -11.33 -1.99
CA GLU A 78 2.31 -11.08 -0.57
C GLU A 78 1.22 -10.20 0.06
N GLY A 79 0.70 -9.25 -0.70
CA GLY A 79 -0.36 -8.35 -0.26
C GLY A 79 -1.70 -9.02 0.04
N VAL A 80 -1.95 -10.22 -0.48
CA VAL A 80 -3.25 -10.91 -0.36
C VAL A 80 -3.19 -12.17 0.48
N LEU A 81 -2.03 -12.53 1.04
CA LEU A 81 -1.83 -13.79 1.78
C LEU A 81 -2.80 -13.98 2.96
N THR A 82 -3.23 -12.89 3.59
CA THR A 82 -4.12 -12.91 4.75
C THR A 82 -5.60 -12.99 4.38
N THR A 83 -5.96 -12.90 3.09
CA THR A 83 -7.35 -12.90 2.62
C THR A 83 -7.71 -14.15 1.79
N THR A 84 -8.95 -14.23 1.34
CA THR A 84 -9.41 -15.29 0.44
C THR A 84 -9.02 -14.93 -1.00
N ILE A 85 -8.29 -15.82 -1.67
CA ILE A 85 -7.75 -15.60 -3.02
C ILE A 85 -8.44 -16.53 -4.03
N LYS A 86 -8.77 -15.99 -5.20
CA LYS A 86 -9.15 -16.77 -6.39
C LYS A 86 -8.26 -16.38 -7.57
N THR A 87 -7.53 -17.33 -8.11
CA THR A 87 -6.69 -17.11 -9.30
C THR A 87 -7.41 -17.52 -10.57
N PHE A 88 -7.04 -16.91 -11.70
CA PHE A 88 -7.50 -17.26 -13.04
C PHE A 88 -6.34 -17.23 -14.04
#